data_AF-A0A3G5U8A9-F1
#
_entry.id   AF-A0A3G5U8A9-F1
#
_cell.length_a   1.000
_cell.length_b   1.000
_cell.length_c   1.000
_cell.angle_alpha   90.00
_cell.angle_beta   90.00
_cell.angle_gamma   90.00
#
_symmetry.space_group_name_H-M   'P 1'
#
loop_
_entity.id
_entity.type
_entity.pdbx_description
1 polymer ?
#
loop_
_entity_poly.entity_id
_entity_poly.type
_entity_poly.pdbx_seq_one_letter_code
_entity_poly.pdbx_strand_id
1 'polypeptide(L)'
;MVLLYDPKTNILSETTYEYLVELTGMMKGSLMSARSKGKRIRSIGCYLAKDDLTVQQRREWYEKEKYHNETWKTIKGSDDTFLISNYGRFKRIGKKKIWFLLPILKKKSGYLEIKVKYKGVYKNYIIAQLVAAHFLGAPKQGESVRYKNGIKTDTFVGNLEYISKEKLGKLTGFRSRSKPVVQLDMNTKEIIGEFRSAREAGRKSYLSYQAVLDNCNHKSRTSGGYIFMFADEYEQIAN
;
A
#
# COMPACT_ATOMS: atom_id res chain seq x y z
N MET A 1 -18.94 -18.64 -7.79
CA MET A 1 -17.70 -17.85 -7.68
C MET A 1 -16.54 -18.63 -8.25
N VAL A 2 -15.51 -17.95 -8.75
CA VAL A 2 -14.26 -18.54 -9.23
C VAL A 2 -13.08 -17.72 -8.70
N LEU A 3 -11.91 -18.35 -8.63
CA LEU A 3 -10.68 -17.71 -8.17
C LEU A 3 -9.84 -17.23 -9.36
N LEU A 4 -9.48 -15.96 -9.33
CA LEU A 4 -8.56 -15.33 -10.27
C LEU A 4 -7.17 -15.22 -9.61
N TYR A 5 -6.16 -15.76 -10.26
CA TYR A 5 -4.76 -15.68 -9.84
C TYR A 5 -3.98 -14.68 -10.69
N ASP A 6 -3.39 -13.68 -10.03
CA ASP A 6 -2.47 -12.73 -10.66
C ASP A 6 -1.02 -13.21 -10.48
N PRO A 7 -0.33 -13.63 -11.56
CA PRO A 7 1.04 -14.11 -11.50
C PRO A 7 2.08 -12.98 -11.33
N LYS A 8 1.72 -11.70 -11.45
CA LYS A 8 2.62 -10.57 -11.14
C LYS A 8 2.74 -10.36 -9.64
N THR A 9 1.63 -10.43 -8.94
CA THR A 9 1.53 -10.09 -7.50
C THR A 9 1.38 -11.30 -6.60
N ASN A 10 1.16 -12.49 -7.18
CA ASN A 10 0.85 -13.74 -6.49
C ASN A 10 -0.44 -13.66 -5.64
N ILE A 11 -1.38 -12.79 -6.02
CA ILE A 11 -2.65 -12.61 -5.33
C ILE A 11 -3.70 -13.55 -5.92
N LEU A 12 -4.55 -14.10 -5.03
CA LEU A 12 -5.79 -14.77 -5.39
C LEU A 12 -6.95 -13.86 -5.01
N SER A 13 -7.92 -13.71 -5.92
CA SER A 13 -9.11 -12.90 -5.71
C SER A 13 -10.34 -13.64 -6.18
N GLU A 14 -11.44 -13.49 -5.45
CA GLU A 14 -12.74 -14.05 -5.83
C GLU A 14 -13.39 -13.19 -6.90
N THR A 15 -14.06 -13.84 -7.86
CA THR A 15 -14.80 -13.20 -8.94
C THR A 15 -15.92 -14.10 -9.45
N THR A 16 -16.69 -13.64 -10.43
CA THR A 16 -17.70 -14.42 -11.16
C THR A 16 -17.33 -14.56 -12.63
N TYR A 17 -17.95 -15.50 -13.34
CA TYR A 17 -17.75 -15.61 -14.79
C TYR A 17 -18.40 -14.44 -15.51
N GLU A 18 -19.54 -13.98 -15.01
CA GLU A 18 -20.33 -12.88 -15.56
C GLU A 18 -19.50 -11.59 -15.59
N TYR A 19 -18.83 -11.25 -14.48
CA TYR A 19 -17.90 -10.12 -14.42
C TYR A 19 -16.70 -10.29 -15.36
N LEU A 20 -16.15 -11.50 -15.48
CA LEU A 20 -15.02 -11.76 -16.38
C LEU A 20 -15.42 -11.66 -17.85
N VAL A 21 -16.64 -12.06 -18.21
CA VAL A 21 -17.17 -11.89 -19.57
C VAL A 21 -17.24 -10.40 -19.91
N GLU A 22 -17.79 -9.59 -19.01
CA GLU A 22 -17.86 -8.13 -19.17
C GLU A 22 -16.47 -7.51 -19.29
N LEU A 23 -15.54 -7.87 -18.40
CA LEU A 23 -14.19 -7.30 -18.36
C LEU A 23 -13.32 -7.71 -19.56
N THR A 24 -13.47 -8.94 -20.05
CA THR A 24 -12.57 -9.50 -21.08
C THR A 24 -13.17 -9.55 -22.48
N GLY A 25 -14.49 -9.41 -22.60
CA GLY A 25 -15.24 -9.66 -23.85
C GLY A 25 -15.25 -11.13 -24.27
N MET A 26 -14.72 -12.06 -23.47
CA MET A 26 -14.63 -13.48 -23.82
C MET A 26 -15.91 -14.21 -23.48
N MET A 27 -16.27 -15.22 -24.29
CA MET A 27 -17.37 -16.13 -23.97
C MET A 27 -17.08 -16.94 -22.69
N LYS A 28 -18.11 -17.20 -21.88
CA LYS A 28 -18.03 -18.02 -20.66
C LYS A 28 -17.40 -19.39 -20.91
N GLY A 29 -17.76 -20.06 -22.00
CA GLY A 29 -17.17 -21.35 -22.38
C GLY A 29 -15.65 -21.28 -22.63
N SER A 30 -15.16 -20.20 -23.23
CA SER A 30 -13.73 -19.96 -23.42
C SER A 30 -12.99 -19.76 -22.09
N LEU A 31 -13.59 -19.04 -21.14
CA LEU A 31 -13.06 -18.86 -19.79
C LEU A 31 -13.02 -20.19 -19.02
N MET A 32 -14.07 -21.01 -19.10
CA MET A 32 -14.10 -22.35 -18.51
C MET A 32 -13.03 -23.27 -19.10
N SER A 33 -12.82 -23.22 -20.43
CA SER A 33 -11.74 -23.95 -21.09
C SER A 33 -10.36 -23.49 -20.62
N ALA A 34 -10.17 -22.17 -20.43
CA ALA A 34 -8.93 -21.60 -19.91
C ALA A 34 -8.65 -22.08 -18.47
N ARG A 35 -9.66 -22.08 -17.59
CA ARG A 35 -9.57 -22.64 -16.22
C ARG A 35 -9.18 -24.11 -16.23
N SER A 36 -9.86 -24.93 -17.04
CA SER A 36 -9.60 -26.38 -17.12
C SER A 36 -8.17 -26.68 -17.57
N LYS A 37 -7.69 -25.94 -18.58
CA LYS A 37 -6.35 -26.09 -19.17
C LYS A 37 -5.24 -25.32 -18.43
N GLY A 38 -5.55 -24.56 -17.37
CA GLY A 38 -4.59 -23.71 -16.67
C GLY A 38 -3.92 -22.67 -17.58
N LYS A 39 -4.66 -22.13 -18.55
CA LYS A 39 -4.16 -21.14 -19.52
C LYS A 39 -4.34 -19.72 -19.00
N ARG A 40 -3.34 -18.89 -19.27
CA ARG A 40 -3.37 -17.45 -18.99
C ARG A 40 -4.39 -16.75 -19.87
N ILE A 41 -5.25 -15.95 -19.26
CA ILE A 41 -6.16 -15.03 -19.95
C ILE A 41 -5.34 -13.79 -20.30
N ARG A 42 -4.98 -13.64 -21.57
CA ARG A 42 -4.00 -12.62 -22.01
C ARG A 42 -4.46 -11.19 -21.75
N SER A 43 -5.75 -10.89 -21.95
CA SER A 43 -6.32 -9.54 -21.81
C SER A 43 -6.16 -8.96 -20.41
N ILE A 44 -6.26 -9.79 -19.36
CA ILE A 44 -6.12 -9.39 -17.96
C ILE A 44 -4.86 -9.91 -17.29
N GLY A 45 -4.03 -10.66 -18.03
CA GLY A 45 -2.77 -11.22 -17.54
C GLY A 45 -2.88 -12.22 -16.39
N CYS A 46 -4.06 -12.80 -16.15
CA CYS A 46 -4.34 -13.64 -14.99
C CYS A 46 -4.69 -15.08 -15.39
N TYR A 47 -4.73 -15.98 -14.40
CA TYR A 47 -5.17 -17.37 -14.55
C TYR A 47 -6.47 -17.60 -13.77
N LEU A 48 -7.36 -18.44 -14.28
CA LEU A 48 -8.47 -18.95 -13.49
C LEU A 48 -8.00 -20.21 -12.74
N ALA A 49 -7.99 -20.11 -11.43
CA ALA A 49 -7.54 -21.17 -10.55
C ALA A 49 -8.61 -22.26 -10.42
N LYS A 50 -8.15 -23.50 -10.32
CA LYS A 50 -8.95 -24.62 -9.82
C LYS A 50 -9.02 -24.56 -8.30
N ASP A 51 -9.99 -25.26 -7.72
CA ASP A 51 -10.24 -25.21 -6.28
C ASP A 51 -9.10 -25.87 -5.47
N ASP A 52 -8.36 -26.79 -6.11
CA ASP A 52 -7.18 -27.50 -5.61
C ASP A 52 -5.84 -26.81 -5.96
N LEU A 53 -5.84 -25.49 -6.20
CA LEU A 53 -4.63 -24.77 -6.64
C LEU A 53 -3.47 -24.87 -5.62
N THR A 54 -2.41 -25.55 -6.01
CA THR A 54 -1.21 -25.74 -5.18
C THR A 54 -0.25 -24.54 -5.24
N VAL A 55 0.60 -24.41 -4.23
CA VAL A 55 1.72 -23.44 -4.21
C VAL A 55 2.70 -23.70 -5.35
N GLN A 56 2.90 -24.96 -5.73
CA GLN A 56 3.76 -25.33 -6.85
C GLN A 56 3.20 -24.80 -8.17
N GLN A 57 1.90 -24.98 -8.43
CA GLN A 57 1.28 -24.47 -9.64
C GLN A 57 1.36 -22.94 -9.73
N ARG A 58 1.19 -22.24 -8.60
CA ARG A 58 1.39 -20.79 -8.51
C ARG A 58 2.81 -20.39 -8.86
N ARG A 59 3.82 -21.10 -8.34
CA ARG A 59 5.23 -20.86 -8.68
C ARG A 59 5.49 -21.05 -10.17
N GLU A 60 4.95 -22.09 -10.78
CA GLU A 60 5.10 -22.33 -12.22
C GLU A 60 4.49 -21.22 -13.06
N TRP A 61 3.28 -20.76 -12.74
CA TRP A 61 2.65 -19.62 -13.41
C TRP A 61 3.43 -18.33 -13.20
N TYR A 62 3.83 -18.05 -11.96
CA TYR A 62 4.66 -16.90 -11.61
C TYR A 62 5.99 -16.90 -12.37
N GLU A 63 6.66 -18.04 -12.48
CA GLU A 63 7.95 -18.22 -13.17
C GLU A 63 7.83 -18.02 -14.68
N LYS A 64 6.74 -18.50 -15.29
CA LYS A 64 6.46 -18.37 -16.73
C LYS A 64 6.33 -16.92 -17.20
N GLU A 65 5.98 -15.98 -16.32
CA GLU A 65 5.88 -14.57 -16.68
C GLU A 65 7.21 -14.00 -17.18
N LYS A 66 7.13 -13.34 -18.34
CA LYS A 66 8.24 -12.64 -18.98
C LYS A 66 7.91 -11.17 -19.04
N TYR A 67 8.84 -10.35 -18.57
CA TYR A 67 8.74 -8.90 -18.62
C TYR A 67 9.81 -8.33 -19.55
N HIS A 68 9.43 -7.29 -20.29
CA HIS A 68 10.34 -6.61 -21.20
C HIS A 68 11.47 -5.94 -20.41
N ASN A 69 12.72 -6.13 -20.84
CA ASN A 69 13.91 -5.59 -20.16
C ASN A 69 13.97 -5.91 -18.66
N GLU A 70 13.58 -7.14 -18.27
CA GLU A 70 13.78 -7.59 -16.90
C GLU A 70 15.27 -7.80 -16.61
N THR A 71 15.80 -7.01 -15.69
CA THR A 71 17.19 -7.08 -15.22
C THR A 71 17.22 -7.57 -13.78
N TRP A 72 18.23 -8.36 -13.43
CA TRP A 72 18.39 -8.96 -12.11
C TRP A 72 19.67 -8.46 -11.44
N LYS A 73 19.59 -8.13 -10.16
CA LYS A 73 20.73 -7.76 -9.31
C LYS A 73 20.80 -8.65 -8.08
N THR A 74 22.00 -8.89 -7.58
CA THR A 74 22.19 -9.54 -6.27
C THR A 74 21.80 -8.60 -5.14
N ILE A 75 21.15 -9.15 -4.11
CA ILE A 75 20.77 -8.37 -2.93
C ILE A 75 22.02 -8.15 -2.06
N LYS A 76 22.45 -6.89 -1.92
CA LYS A 76 23.64 -6.57 -1.11
C LYS A 76 23.41 -6.94 0.36
N GLY A 77 24.38 -7.63 0.96
CA GLY A 77 24.29 -8.09 2.36
C GLY A 77 23.40 -9.34 2.56
N SER A 78 23.18 -10.13 1.51
CA SER A 78 22.48 -11.41 1.54
C SER A 78 23.40 -12.63 1.35
N ASP A 79 24.72 -12.47 1.48
CA ASP A 79 25.73 -13.48 1.13
C ASP A 79 25.56 -14.02 -0.30
N ASP A 80 25.13 -13.16 -1.22
CA ASP A 80 24.85 -13.50 -2.62
C ASP A 80 23.83 -14.63 -2.85
N THR A 81 23.01 -14.94 -1.84
CA THR A 81 22.00 -16.01 -1.91
C THR A 81 20.67 -15.59 -2.53
N PHE A 82 20.45 -14.30 -2.79
CA PHE A 82 19.19 -13.79 -3.34
C PHE A 82 19.40 -12.79 -4.49
N LEU A 83 18.53 -12.87 -5.49
CA LEU A 83 18.44 -11.92 -6.60
C LEU A 83 17.11 -11.17 -6.54
N ILE A 84 17.14 -9.92 -7.00
CA ILE A 84 15.99 -9.03 -7.14
C ILE A 84 15.92 -8.49 -8.57
N SER A 85 14.73 -8.49 -9.17
CA SER A 85 14.51 -7.89 -10.49
C SER A 85 13.97 -6.46 -10.40
N ASN A 86 14.14 -5.69 -11.48
CA ASN A 86 13.54 -4.36 -11.63
C ASN A 86 12.00 -4.39 -11.63
N TYR A 87 11.37 -5.56 -11.79
CA TYR A 87 9.93 -5.78 -11.67
C TYR A 87 9.48 -6.19 -10.26
N GLY A 88 10.39 -6.27 -9.29
CA GLY A 88 10.08 -6.69 -7.91
C GLY A 88 9.91 -8.19 -7.76
N ARG A 89 10.48 -8.99 -8.65
CA ARG A 89 10.55 -10.45 -8.53
C ARG A 89 11.81 -10.87 -7.79
N PHE A 90 11.74 -11.99 -7.08
CA PHE A 90 12.85 -12.48 -6.27
C PHE A 90 13.19 -13.91 -6.62
N LYS A 91 14.49 -14.21 -6.56
CA LYS A 91 15.01 -15.56 -6.69
C LYS A 91 15.93 -15.88 -5.51
N ARG A 92 15.92 -17.12 -5.07
CA ARG A 92 16.93 -17.69 -4.17
C ARG A 92 17.90 -18.53 -4.98
N ILE A 93 19.19 -18.28 -4.81
CA ILE A 93 20.27 -19.07 -5.39
C ILE A 93 20.57 -20.23 -4.41
N GLY A 94 20.42 -21.45 -4.90
CA GLY A 94 20.90 -22.65 -4.22
C GLY A 94 22.10 -23.24 -4.92
N LYS A 95 22.63 -24.34 -4.37
CA LYS A 95 23.81 -25.03 -4.90
C LYS A 95 23.63 -25.54 -6.34
N LYS A 96 22.44 -26.03 -6.69
CA LYS A 96 22.15 -26.69 -7.98
C LYS A 96 21.05 -26.01 -8.80
N LYS A 97 20.25 -25.15 -8.17
CA LYS A 97 19.04 -24.58 -8.79
C LYS A 97 18.78 -23.19 -8.22
N ILE A 98 18.15 -22.36 -9.04
CA ILE A 98 17.60 -21.07 -8.66
C ILE A 98 16.08 -21.23 -8.54
N TRP A 99 15.49 -20.72 -7.46
CA TRP A 99 14.04 -20.80 -7.23
C TRP A 99 13.42 -19.41 -7.19
N PHE A 100 12.30 -19.22 -7.88
CA PHE A 100 11.46 -18.04 -7.68
C PHE A 100 10.82 -18.05 -6.31
N LEU A 101 10.85 -16.89 -5.65
CA LEU A 101 10.16 -16.66 -4.39
C LEU A 101 8.84 -15.94 -4.68
N LEU A 102 7.78 -16.43 -4.06
CA LEU A 102 6.46 -15.84 -4.20
C LEU A 102 6.29 -14.69 -3.20
N PRO A 103 5.84 -13.50 -3.65
CA PRO A 103 5.53 -12.40 -2.76
C PRO A 103 4.26 -12.68 -1.95
N ILE A 104 4.14 -11.99 -0.81
CA ILE A 104 3.02 -12.10 0.12
C ILE A 104 2.35 -10.73 0.25
N LEU A 105 1.03 -10.68 0.08
CA LEU A 105 0.25 -9.46 0.34
C LEU A 105 -0.02 -9.32 1.83
N LYS A 106 0.47 -8.23 2.44
CA LYS A 106 0.17 -7.89 3.83
C LYS A 106 -1.20 -7.22 3.94
N LYS A 107 -2.24 -8.03 4.21
CA LYS A 107 -3.66 -7.62 4.25
C LYS A 107 -3.93 -6.27 4.92
N LYS A 108 -3.39 -6.03 6.13
CA LYS A 108 -3.63 -4.79 6.89
C LYS A 108 -3.10 -3.52 6.19
N SER A 109 -2.02 -3.63 5.42
CA SER A 109 -1.31 -2.47 4.86
C SER A 109 -1.41 -2.34 3.34
N GLY A 110 -1.72 -3.45 2.66
CA GLY A 110 -1.76 -3.55 1.19
C GLY A 110 -0.38 -3.64 0.52
N TYR A 111 0.72 -3.69 1.27
CA TYR A 111 2.06 -3.84 0.68
C TYR A 111 2.37 -5.29 0.33
N LEU A 112 3.12 -5.48 -0.76
CA LEU A 112 3.77 -6.76 -1.04
C LEU A 112 5.07 -6.86 -0.25
N GLU A 113 5.22 -7.98 0.47
CA GLU A 113 6.40 -8.33 1.23
C GLU A 113 7.05 -9.62 0.69
N ILE A 114 8.34 -9.77 0.93
CA ILE A 114 9.11 -10.99 0.61
C ILE A 114 10.01 -11.37 1.79
N LYS A 115 10.12 -12.66 2.09
CA LYS A 115 11.02 -13.18 3.13
C LYS A 115 12.38 -13.48 2.55
N VAL A 116 13.39 -12.67 2.88
CA VAL A 116 14.77 -12.79 2.36
C VAL A 116 15.80 -12.37 3.42
N LYS A 117 17.08 -12.69 3.18
CA LYS A 117 18.21 -12.09 3.94
C LYS A 117 18.56 -10.75 3.30
N TYR A 118 18.60 -9.69 4.10
CA TYR A 118 19.07 -8.38 3.65
C TYR A 118 19.82 -7.71 4.80
N LYS A 119 21.02 -7.20 4.53
CA LYS A 119 21.93 -6.61 5.54
C LYS A 119 22.08 -7.51 6.77
N GLY A 120 22.35 -8.80 6.55
CA GLY A 120 22.55 -9.78 7.63
C GLY A 120 21.26 -10.34 8.26
N VAL A 121 20.10 -9.70 8.08
CA VAL A 121 18.86 -10.05 8.79
C VAL A 121 17.86 -10.75 7.86
N TYR A 122 17.39 -11.92 8.29
CA TYR A 122 16.36 -12.70 7.58
C TYR A 122 14.96 -12.40 8.11
N LYS A 123 14.13 -11.69 7.33
CA LYS A 123 12.73 -11.35 7.70
C LYS A 123 11.91 -10.97 6.47
N ASN A 124 10.66 -10.60 6.69
CA ASN A 124 9.81 -10.01 5.66
C ASN A 124 10.22 -8.54 5.42
N TYR A 125 10.44 -8.19 4.16
CA TYR A 125 10.75 -6.84 3.71
C TYR A 125 9.73 -6.38 2.67
N ILE A 126 9.40 -5.08 2.67
CA ILE A 126 8.56 -4.49 1.63
C ILE A 126 9.33 -4.50 0.31
N ILE A 127 8.73 -5.10 -0.72
CA ILE A 127 9.40 -5.30 -2.01
C ILE A 127 9.82 -3.98 -2.64
N ALA A 128 8.95 -2.98 -2.65
CA ALA A 128 9.27 -1.67 -3.23
C ALA A 128 10.49 -1.01 -2.59
N GLN A 129 10.71 -1.21 -1.28
CA GLN A 129 11.88 -0.66 -0.59
C GLN A 129 13.17 -1.36 -1.06
N LEU A 130 13.14 -2.68 -1.22
CA LEU A 130 14.28 -3.43 -1.74
C LEU A 130 14.56 -3.09 -3.21
N VAL A 131 13.52 -2.98 -4.06
CA VAL A 131 13.68 -2.60 -5.47
C VAL A 131 14.30 -1.21 -5.56
N ALA A 132 13.73 -0.22 -4.88
CA ALA A 132 14.26 1.14 -4.88
C ALA A 132 15.72 1.17 -4.42
N ALA A 133 16.06 0.49 -3.31
CA ALA A 133 17.42 0.48 -2.79
C ALA A 133 18.46 -0.11 -3.76
N HIS A 134 18.09 -1.06 -4.62
CA HIS A 134 19.02 -1.73 -5.55
C HIS A 134 19.03 -1.10 -6.95
N PHE A 135 17.96 -0.44 -7.36
CA PHE A 135 17.83 0.11 -8.72
C PHE A 135 17.81 1.65 -8.78
N LEU A 136 17.36 2.34 -7.71
CA LEU A 136 17.36 3.80 -7.61
C LEU A 136 18.49 4.34 -6.73
N GLY A 137 19.19 3.47 -6.00
CA GLY A 137 20.26 3.86 -5.09
C GLY A 137 19.75 4.18 -3.68
N ALA A 138 20.55 4.90 -2.89
CA ALA A 138 20.16 5.30 -1.55
C ALA A 138 19.24 6.54 -1.58
N PRO A 139 18.18 6.59 -0.77
CA PRO A 139 17.37 7.80 -0.61
C PRO A 139 18.19 8.91 0.03
N LYS A 140 17.85 10.18 -0.25
CA LYS A 140 18.35 11.30 0.56
C LYS A 140 17.72 11.25 1.95
N GLN A 141 18.36 11.93 2.90
CA GLN A 141 17.85 12.02 4.26
C GLN A 141 16.41 12.56 4.27
N GLY A 142 15.50 11.84 4.93
CA GLY A 142 14.09 12.22 5.04
C GLY A 142 13.20 11.83 3.86
N GLU A 143 13.75 11.21 2.80
CA GLU A 143 12.96 10.68 1.70
C GLU A 143 12.41 9.28 2.00
N SER A 144 11.31 8.94 1.32
CA SER A 144 10.64 7.65 1.41
C SER A 144 10.24 7.16 0.03
N VAL A 145 10.10 5.84 -0.14
CA VAL A 145 9.63 5.26 -1.40
C VAL A 145 8.15 5.57 -1.60
N ARG A 146 7.82 6.12 -2.77
CA ARG A 146 6.44 6.35 -3.24
C ARG A 146 6.17 5.53 -4.50
N TYR A 147 4.92 5.11 -4.63
CA TYR A 147 4.36 4.50 -5.83
C TYR A 147 3.73 5.60 -6.68
N LYS A 148 4.23 5.82 -7.90
CA LYS A 148 3.80 6.93 -8.77
C LYS A 148 2.31 6.86 -9.10
N ASN A 149 1.84 5.66 -9.46
CA ASN A 149 0.43 5.36 -9.74
C ASN A 149 -0.43 5.12 -8.48
N GLY A 150 0.15 5.13 -7.28
CA GLY A 150 -0.56 4.85 -6.03
C GLY A 150 -0.91 3.38 -5.77
N ILE A 151 -0.56 2.46 -6.68
CA ILE A 151 -0.85 1.02 -6.57
C ILE A 151 0.31 0.33 -5.84
N LYS A 152 0.08 -0.05 -4.57
CA LYS A 152 1.10 -0.63 -3.68
C LYS A 152 1.65 -2.00 -4.13
N THR A 153 0.92 -2.70 -4.99
CA THR A 153 1.31 -3.99 -5.56
C THR A 153 2.14 -3.83 -6.84
N ASP A 154 2.17 -2.63 -7.44
CA ASP A 154 2.97 -2.36 -8.63
C ASP A 154 4.38 -1.90 -8.23
N THR A 155 5.26 -2.87 -8.05
CA THR A 155 6.62 -2.67 -7.53
C THR A 155 7.70 -2.53 -8.61
N PHE A 156 7.29 -2.35 -9.87
CA PHE A 156 8.21 -2.06 -10.96
C PHE A 156 9.00 -0.78 -10.67
N VAL A 157 10.32 -0.80 -10.87
CA VAL A 157 11.21 0.31 -10.54
C VAL A 157 10.78 1.62 -11.21
N GLY A 158 10.29 1.58 -12.44
CA GLY A 158 9.82 2.77 -13.15
C GLY A 158 8.61 3.45 -12.46
N ASN A 159 7.82 2.68 -11.71
CA ASN A 159 6.71 3.16 -10.89
C ASN A 159 7.15 3.62 -9.49
N LEU A 160 8.41 3.45 -9.11
CA LEU A 160 8.92 3.85 -7.80
C LEU A 160 9.73 5.15 -7.91
N GLU A 161 9.67 5.96 -6.86
CA GLU A 161 10.52 7.13 -6.68
C GLU A 161 10.77 7.39 -5.21
N TYR A 162 11.84 8.13 -4.91
CA TYR A 162 12.01 8.73 -3.60
C TYR A 162 11.32 10.09 -3.54
N ILE A 163 10.61 10.35 -2.45
CA ILE A 163 9.91 11.60 -2.21
C ILE A 163 10.14 12.09 -0.79
N SER A 164 10.35 13.40 -0.64
CA SER A 164 10.43 14.06 0.67
C SER A 164 9.06 14.06 1.37
N LYS A 165 9.08 14.10 2.71
CA LYS A 165 7.84 14.21 3.52
C LYS A 165 7.00 15.44 3.16
N GLU A 166 7.65 16.56 2.87
CA GLU A 166 6.96 17.81 2.52
C GLU A 166 6.21 17.67 1.20
N LYS A 167 6.87 17.18 0.14
CA LYS A 167 6.25 17.00 -1.17
C LYS A 167 5.13 15.95 -1.12
N LEU A 168 5.35 14.87 -0.37
CA LEU A 168 4.30 13.88 -0.11
C LEU A 168 3.11 14.49 0.60
N GLY A 169 3.34 15.32 1.62
CA GLY A 169 2.30 16.05 2.34
C GLY A 169 1.46 16.94 1.43
N LYS A 170 2.09 17.70 0.51
CA LYS A 170 1.38 18.51 -0.50
C LYS A 170 0.53 17.65 -1.44
N LEU A 171 1.03 16.49 -1.85
CA LEU A 171 0.31 15.58 -2.75
C LEU A 171 -0.85 14.82 -2.10
N THR A 172 -0.77 14.52 -0.81
CA THR A 172 -1.80 13.68 -0.13
C THR A 172 -2.63 14.45 0.89
N GLY A 173 -2.27 15.71 1.19
CA GLY A 173 -2.91 16.53 2.21
C GLY A 173 -4.40 16.73 1.98
N PHE A 174 -4.83 16.82 0.72
CA PHE A 174 -6.25 16.94 0.35
C PHE A 174 -7.10 15.72 0.77
N ARG A 175 -6.47 14.57 1.04
CA ARG A 175 -7.17 13.37 1.54
C ARG A 175 -7.38 13.41 3.06
N SER A 176 -6.86 14.43 3.74
CA SER A 176 -7.09 14.63 5.17
C SER A 176 -8.58 14.89 5.41
N ARG A 177 -9.15 14.20 6.41
CA ARG A 177 -10.50 14.47 6.93
C ARG A 177 -10.45 15.40 8.16
N SER A 178 -9.35 16.13 8.33
CA SER A 178 -9.20 17.06 9.44
C SER A 178 -10.23 18.18 9.34
N LYS A 179 -11.04 18.33 10.39
CA LYS A 179 -11.95 19.47 10.54
C LYS A 179 -11.25 20.61 11.31
N PRO A 180 -11.36 21.87 10.87
CA PRO A 180 -10.90 23.01 11.63
C PRO A 180 -11.62 23.09 12.98
N VAL A 181 -10.92 23.62 13.97
CA VAL A 181 -11.37 23.75 15.36
C VAL A 181 -11.06 25.15 15.86
N VAL A 182 -12.04 25.77 16.51
CA VAL A 182 -11.86 27.02 17.24
C VAL A 182 -11.71 26.73 18.74
N GLN A 183 -10.95 27.56 19.42
CA GLN A 183 -10.79 27.56 20.86
C GLN A 183 -11.39 28.86 21.40
N LEU A 184 -12.27 28.71 22.37
CA LEU A 184 -13.02 29.79 22.99
C LEU A 184 -12.58 29.96 24.44
N ASP A 185 -12.56 31.21 24.88
CA ASP A 185 -12.47 31.51 26.31
C ASP A 185 -13.68 30.93 27.05
N MET A 186 -13.43 30.32 28.21
CA MET A 186 -14.47 29.62 28.95
C MET A 186 -15.53 30.57 29.54
N ASN A 187 -15.19 31.83 29.79
CA ASN A 187 -16.08 32.85 30.35
C ASN A 187 -16.71 33.70 29.25
N THR A 188 -15.90 34.30 28.36
CA THR A 188 -16.39 35.26 27.36
C THR A 188 -16.97 34.58 26.12
N LYS A 189 -16.64 33.30 25.88
CA LYS A 189 -16.96 32.55 24.65
C LYS A 189 -16.38 33.15 23.37
N GLU A 190 -15.47 34.10 23.48
CA GLU A 190 -14.78 34.69 22.34
C GLU A 190 -13.73 33.74 21.77
N ILE A 191 -13.50 33.81 20.46
CA ILE A 191 -12.42 33.06 19.81
C ILE A 191 -11.08 33.61 20.29
N ILE A 192 -10.28 32.74 20.88
CA ILE A 192 -8.89 33.01 21.28
C ILE A 192 -7.89 32.17 20.47
N GLY A 193 -8.36 31.27 19.63
CA GLY A 193 -7.50 30.49 18.75
C GLY A 193 -8.25 29.76 17.64
N GLU A 194 -7.62 29.68 16.48
CA GLU A 194 -8.11 28.91 15.33
C GLU A 194 -7.05 27.90 14.89
N PHE A 195 -7.49 26.69 14.61
CA PHE A 195 -6.61 25.58 14.27
C PHE A 195 -7.18 24.80 13.10
N ARG A 196 -6.30 24.33 12.21
CA ARG A 196 -6.74 23.51 11.06
C ARG A 196 -7.25 22.13 11.46
N SER A 197 -7.05 21.72 12.72
CA SER A 197 -7.46 20.42 13.26
C SER A 197 -7.44 20.37 14.78
N ALA A 198 -8.25 19.48 15.37
CA ALA A 198 -8.17 19.14 16.80
C ALA A 198 -6.75 18.68 17.23
N ARG A 199 -5.96 18.07 16.33
CA ARG A 199 -4.59 17.64 16.65
C ARG A 199 -3.63 18.82 16.75
N GLU A 200 -3.82 19.83 15.90
CA GLU A 200 -3.08 21.07 16.02
C GLU A 200 -3.47 21.83 17.28
N ALA A 201 -4.77 21.95 17.56
CA ALA A 201 -5.31 22.56 18.77
C ALA A 201 -4.74 21.91 20.04
N GLY A 202 -4.76 20.57 20.13
CA GLY A 202 -4.19 19.83 21.26
C GLY A 202 -2.70 20.09 21.44
N ARG A 203 -1.92 20.07 20.34
CA ARG A 203 -0.48 20.35 20.40
C ARG A 203 -0.17 21.78 20.88
N LYS A 204 -0.88 22.78 20.35
CA LYS A 204 -0.65 24.20 20.70
C LYS A 204 -1.18 24.56 22.10
N SER A 205 -2.20 23.83 22.56
CA SER A 205 -2.83 24.05 23.88
C SER A 205 -2.27 23.12 24.96
N TYR A 206 -1.26 22.29 24.65
CA TYR A 206 -0.69 21.28 25.57
C TYR A 206 -1.72 20.27 26.10
N LEU A 207 -2.72 19.93 25.28
CA LEU A 207 -3.77 18.96 25.57
C LEU A 207 -3.65 17.72 24.70
N SER A 208 -4.20 16.61 25.18
CA SER A 208 -4.36 15.44 24.32
C SER A 208 -5.34 15.77 23.19
N TYR A 209 -5.03 15.28 21.99
CA TYR A 209 -5.95 15.37 20.84
C TYR A 209 -7.34 14.82 21.17
N GLN A 210 -7.41 13.76 21.99
CA GLN A 210 -8.68 13.15 22.38
C GLN A 210 -9.49 14.08 23.29
N ALA A 211 -8.87 14.80 24.23
CA ALA A 211 -9.57 15.76 25.07
C ALA A 211 -10.17 16.92 24.25
N VAL A 212 -9.45 17.41 23.23
CA VAL A 212 -10.00 18.42 22.31
C VAL A 212 -11.17 17.86 21.52
N LEU A 213 -11.05 16.64 20.97
CA LEU A 213 -12.15 15.99 20.26
C LEU A 213 -13.36 15.73 21.14
N ASP A 214 -13.17 15.23 22.36
CA ASP A 214 -14.27 14.95 23.28
C ASP A 214 -15.03 16.24 23.61
N ASN A 215 -14.32 17.36 23.72
CA ASN A 215 -14.94 18.66 23.89
C ASN A 215 -15.67 19.15 22.63
N CYS A 216 -15.06 19.02 21.43
CA CYS A 216 -15.72 19.35 20.16
C CYS A 216 -16.94 18.45 19.87
N ASN A 217 -17.01 17.25 20.45
CA ASN A 217 -18.15 16.34 20.34
C ASN A 217 -19.08 16.41 21.56
N HIS A 218 -18.96 17.45 22.39
CA HIS A 218 -19.81 17.71 23.55
C HIS A 218 -19.82 16.62 24.63
N LYS A 219 -18.80 15.76 24.65
CA LYS A 219 -18.60 14.73 25.69
C LYS A 219 -17.96 15.29 26.96
N SER A 220 -17.22 16.39 26.83
CA SER A 220 -16.77 17.20 27.95
C SER A 220 -17.23 18.64 27.75
N ARG A 221 -17.50 19.35 28.85
CA ARG A 221 -17.89 20.77 28.82
C ARG A 221 -16.71 21.69 28.54
N THR A 222 -15.54 21.34 29.07
CA THR A 222 -14.28 22.06 28.86
C THR A 222 -13.13 21.07 28.73
N SER A 223 -12.03 21.54 28.17
CA SER A 223 -10.75 20.82 28.12
C SER A 223 -9.62 21.80 28.40
N GLY A 224 -8.88 21.57 29.49
CA GLY A 224 -7.72 22.38 29.85
C GLY A 224 -8.00 23.85 30.16
N GLY A 225 -9.20 24.18 30.66
CA GLY A 225 -9.61 25.57 30.89
C GLY A 225 -10.10 26.31 29.64
N TYR A 226 -10.43 25.58 28.57
CA TYR A 226 -10.97 26.16 27.34
C TYR A 226 -12.19 25.39 26.84
N ILE A 227 -12.89 25.98 25.89
CA ILE A 227 -13.92 25.30 25.10
C ILE A 227 -13.42 25.17 23.67
N PHE A 228 -13.48 23.96 23.13
CA PHE A 228 -13.14 23.67 21.74
C PHE A 228 -14.40 23.26 21.00
N MET A 229 -14.59 23.83 19.82
CA MET A 229 -15.73 23.56 18.93
C MET A 229 -15.22 23.39 17.50
N PHE A 230 -15.90 22.59 16.69
CA PHE A 230 -15.59 22.58 15.26
C PHE A 230 -15.98 23.92 14.64
N ALA A 231 -15.18 24.42 13.70
CA ALA A 231 -15.43 25.75 13.13
C ALA A 231 -16.77 25.83 12.38
N ASP A 232 -17.17 24.74 11.70
CA ASP A 232 -18.47 24.63 11.02
C ASP A 232 -19.66 24.76 11.98
N GLU A 233 -19.54 24.19 13.18
CA GLU A 233 -20.55 24.31 14.22
C GLU A 233 -20.59 25.71 14.84
N TYR A 234 -19.42 26.31 15.09
CA TYR A 234 -19.35 27.68 15.61
C TYR A 234 -20.00 28.68 14.66
N GLU A 235 -19.71 28.58 13.36
CA GLU A 235 -20.31 29.43 12.32
C GLU A 235 -21.84 29.28 12.24
N GLN A 236 -22.39 28.10 12.53
CA GLN A 236 -23.83 27.86 12.55
C GLN A 236 -24.52 28.48 13.77
N ILE A 237 -23.81 28.57 14.90
CA ILE A 237 -24.34 29.16 16.14
C ILE A 237 -24.20 30.69 16.12
N ALA A 238 -23.17 31.20 15.45
CA ALA A 238 -22.89 32.64 15.36
C ALA A 238 -23.75 33.38 14.31
N ASN A 239 -24.38 32.66 13.38
CA ASN A 239 -25.33 33.18 12.39
C ASN A 239 -26.78 32.91 12.81
#